data_AF-A0A7L5Y252-F1
#
_entry.id   AF-A0A7L5Y252-F1
#
_cell.length_a   1.000
_cell.length_b   1.000
_cell.length_c   1.000
_cell.angle_alpha   90.00
_cell.angle_beta   90.00
_cell.angle_gamma   90.00
#
_symmetry.space_group_name_H-M   'P 1'
#
loop_
_entity.id
_entity.type
_entity.pdbx_description
1 polymer ?
#
loop_
_entity_poly.entity_id
_entity_poly.type
_entity_poly.pdbx_seq_one_letter_code
_entity_poly.pdbx_strand_id
1 'polypeptide(L)'
;MIIQTTQAMSRIETSAKKVAEIIGVIDEIAFQTNLLALNAGVEAARAGDAGRGFAVVASEVRALAQRAADAAKEIKELISVSGQEVQYGVALVAETGDALTQIGKTVTRIDEIVSVIAVDAHAQANGLTEINKAVRQVDQMTQQNAALAEETTAASQNLSRESHRLSTLVAGFKVGRGGGGVDEADLRAGCAAPPPRGGRASRPRQENAGPAGRRG
;
A
#
# COMPACT_ATOMS: atom_id res chain seq x y z
N MET A 1 -8.48 -21.93 10.92
CA MET A 1 -9.85 -21.59 10.48
C MET A 1 -10.18 -22.22 9.12
N ILE A 2 -9.50 -21.86 8.03
CA ILE A 2 -9.82 -22.38 6.67
C ILE A 2 -9.72 -23.91 6.59
N ILE A 3 -8.62 -24.48 7.12
CA ILE A 3 -8.44 -25.94 7.20
C ILE A 3 -9.60 -26.62 7.95
N GLN A 4 -10.12 -25.99 9.00
CA GLN A 4 -11.26 -26.52 9.76
C GLN A 4 -12.57 -26.44 8.96
N THR A 5 -12.77 -25.36 8.20
CA THR A 5 -13.92 -25.20 7.29
C THR A 5 -13.88 -26.26 6.18
N THR A 6 -12.73 -26.44 5.52
CA THR A 6 -12.55 -27.48 4.49
C THR A 6 -12.77 -28.88 5.05
N GLN A 7 -12.25 -29.17 6.25
CA GLN A 7 -12.51 -30.44 6.94
C GLN A 7 -13.99 -30.63 7.27
N ALA A 8 -14.70 -29.59 7.71
CA ALA A 8 -16.12 -29.66 7.98
C ALA A 8 -16.92 -29.98 6.70
N MET A 9 -16.58 -29.34 5.58
CA MET A 9 -17.22 -29.60 4.29
C MET A 9 -16.92 -31.00 3.76
N SER A 10 -15.69 -31.52 3.96
CA SER A 10 -15.35 -32.91 3.62
C SER A 10 -16.13 -33.94 4.45
N ARG A 11 -16.39 -33.65 5.73
CA ARG A 11 -17.28 -34.49 6.55
C ARG A 11 -18.73 -34.45 6.05
N ILE A 12 -19.22 -33.29 5.62
CA ILE A 12 -20.55 -33.17 5.01
C ILE A 12 -20.63 -33.99 3.73
N GLU A 13 -19.64 -33.89 2.84
CA GLU A 13 -19.57 -34.70 1.61
C GLU A 13 -19.60 -36.21 1.92
N THR A 14 -18.80 -36.64 2.91
CA THR A 14 -18.76 -38.05 3.35
C THR A 14 -20.10 -38.50 3.92
N SER A 15 -20.77 -37.65 4.70
CA SER A 15 -22.10 -37.93 5.24
C SER A 15 -23.15 -38.02 4.13
N ALA A 16 -23.09 -37.12 3.15
CA ALA A 16 -23.99 -37.14 1.99
C ALA A 16 -23.84 -38.43 1.16
N LYS A 17 -22.60 -38.92 0.97
CA LYS A 17 -22.35 -40.22 0.31
C LYS A 17 -22.98 -41.38 1.07
N LYS A 18 -22.86 -41.41 2.40
CA LYS A 18 -23.52 -42.43 3.24
C LYS A 18 -25.04 -42.36 3.15
N VAL A 19 -25.60 -41.15 3.13
CA VAL A 19 -27.05 -40.97 2.93
C VAL A 19 -27.46 -41.52 1.56
N ALA A 20 -26.72 -41.22 0.50
CA ALA A 20 -27.01 -41.74 -0.84
C ALA A 20 -26.98 -43.28 -0.91
N GLU A 21 -26.06 -43.93 -0.18
CA GLU A 21 -26.01 -45.39 -0.05
C GLU A 21 -27.26 -45.95 0.65
N ILE A 22 -27.68 -45.34 1.76
CA ILE A 22 -28.90 -45.73 2.49
C ILE A 22 -30.14 -45.58 1.60
N ILE A 23 -30.24 -44.48 0.85
CA ILE A 23 -31.34 -44.26 -0.10
C ILE A 23 -31.33 -45.33 -1.20
N GLY A 24 -30.16 -45.78 -1.64
CA GLY A 24 -30.02 -46.91 -2.57
C GLY A 24 -30.61 -48.21 -2.03
N VAL A 25 -30.35 -48.53 -0.75
CA VAL A 25 -30.95 -49.69 -0.07
C VAL A 25 -32.47 -49.54 0.06
N ILE A 26 -32.98 -48.32 0.31
CA ILE A 26 -34.42 -48.06 0.38
C ILE A 26 -35.11 -48.28 -0.98
N ASP A 27 -34.49 -47.84 -2.08
CA ASP A 27 -34.99 -48.10 -3.45
C ASP A 27 -35.03 -49.61 -3.75
N GLU A 28 -34.00 -50.36 -3.30
CA GLU A 28 -33.98 -51.82 -3.41
C GLU A 28 -35.10 -52.49 -2.60
N ILE A 29 -35.33 -52.05 -1.36
CA ILE A 29 -36.44 -52.54 -0.51
C ILE A 29 -37.79 -52.24 -1.17
N ALA A 30 -37.95 -51.04 -1.73
CA ALA A 30 -39.17 -50.66 -2.44
C ALA A 30 -39.39 -51.55 -3.67
N PHE A 31 -38.34 -51.85 -4.44
CA PHE A 31 -38.41 -52.76 -5.58
C PHE A 31 -38.78 -54.20 -5.17
N GLN A 32 -38.15 -54.73 -4.12
CA GLN A 32 -38.47 -56.06 -3.58
C GLN A 32 -39.92 -56.13 -3.07
N THR A 33 -40.39 -55.10 -2.38
CA THR A 33 -41.78 -54.99 -1.89
C THR A 33 -42.77 -54.94 -3.04
N ASN A 34 -42.45 -54.22 -4.12
CA ASN A 34 -43.24 -54.17 -5.34
C ASN A 34 -43.33 -55.56 -6.04
N LEU A 35 -42.23 -56.33 -6.07
CA LEU A 35 -42.23 -57.70 -6.60
C LEU A 35 -43.03 -58.68 -5.73
N LEU A 36 -42.91 -58.57 -4.40
CA LEU A 36 -43.70 -59.39 -3.46
C LEU A 36 -45.20 -59.10 -3.61
N ALA A 37 -45.58 -57.82 -3.72
CA ALA A 37 -46.96 -57.41 -3.93
C ALA A 37 -47.51 -57.91 -5.28
N LEU A 38 -46.69 -57.90 -6.33
CA LEU A 38 -47.06 -58.49 -7.62
C LEU A 38 -47.35 -59.99 -7.49
N ASN A 39 -46.46 -60.74 -6.84
CA ASN A 39 -46.64 -62.19 -6.63
C ASN A 39 -47.91 -62.48 -5.81
N ALA A 40 -48.17 -61.69 -4.76
CA ALA A 40 -49.39 -61.80 -3.95
C ALA A 40 -50.65 -61.49 -4.78
N GLY A 41 -50.59 -60.51 -5.68
CA GLY A 41 -51.69 -60.19 -6.59
C GLY A 41 -52.01 -61.31 -7.58
N VAL A 42 -50.97 -61.99 -8.09
CA VAL A 42 -51.14 -63.16 -8.98
C VAL A 42 -51.77 -64.34 -8.24
N GLU A 43 -51.30 -64.64 -7.03
CA GLU A 43 -51.84 -65.75 -6.23
C GLU A 43 -53.28 -65.45 -5.75
N ALA A 44 -53.59 -64.18 -5.45
CA ALA A 44 -54.95 -63.75 -5.14
C ALA A 44 -55.91 -63.91 -6.33
N ALA A 45 -55.46 -63.61 -7.56
CA ALA A 45 -56.23 -63.87 -8.77
C ALA A 45 -56.46 -65.37 -8.99
N ARG A 46 -55.48 -66.20 -8.65
CA ARG A 46 -55.54 -67.66 -8.75
C ARG A 46 -56.52 -68.28 -7.75
N ALA A 47 -56.67 -67.69 -6.57
CA ALA A 47 -57.61 -68.11 -5.54
C ALA A 47 -59.08 -67.71 -5.82
N GLY A 48 -59.36 -66.99 -6.91
CA GLY A 48 -60.71 -66.62 -7.32
C GLY A 48 -61.45 -65.75 -6.30
N ASP A 49 -62.69 -66.09 -5.96
CA ASP A 49 -63.53 -65.28 -5.07
C ASP A 49 -63.01 -65.21 -3.63
N ALA A 50 -62.27 -66.23 -3.17
CA ALA A 50 -61.63 -66.23 -1.85
C ALA A 50 -60.44 -65.23 -1.77
N GLY A 51 -59.86 -64.86 -2.91
CA GLY A 51 -58.68 -63.99 -3.01
C GLY A 51 -58.98 -62.50 -3.17
N ARG A 52 -60.25 -62.09 -3.34
CA ARG A 52 -60.60 -60.68 -3.66
C ARG A 52 -60.06 -59.67 -2.64
N GLY A 53 -60.12 -59.97 -1.35
CA GLY A 53 -59.58 -59.11 -0.29
C GLY A 53 -58.05 -58.99 -0.35
N PHE A 54 -57.36 -60.09 -0.62
CA PHE A 54 -55.91 -60.12 -0.78
C PHE A 54 -55.44 -59.38 -2.04
N ALA A 55 -56.23 -59.41 -3.12
CA ALA A 55 -55.92 -58.69 -4.35
C ALA A 55 -55.90 -57.16 -4.14
N VAL A 56 -56.84 -56.63 -3.34
CA VAL A 56 -56.88 -55.20 -3.01
C VAL A 56 -55.67 -54.80 -2.17
N VAL A 57 -55.33 -55.58 -1.13
CA VAL A 57 -54.15 -55.33 -0.31
C VAL A 57 -52.86 -55.38 -1.14
N ALA A 58 -52.73 -56.36 -2.04
CA ALA A 58 -51.60 -56.47 -2.95
C ALA A 58 -51.47 -55.24 -3.87
N SER A 59 -52.58 -54.70 -4.39
CA SER A 59 -52.55 -53.48 -5.20
C SER A 59 -52.14 -52.24 -4.40
N GLU A 60 -52.59 -52.11 -3.14
CA GLU A 60 -52.26 -50.97 -2.28
C GLU A 60 -50.79 -51.01 -1.85
N VAL A 61 -50.28 -52.19 -1.49
CA VAL A 61 -48.85 -52.39 -1.16
C VAL A 61 -47.97 -52.09 -2.37
N ARG A 62 -48.40 -52.50 -3.58
CA ARG A 62 -47.69 -52.18 -4.82
C ARG A 62 -47.64 -50.67 -5.09
N ALA A 63 -48.76 -49.97 -4.94
CA ALA A 63 -48.83 -48.52 -5.11
C ALA A 63 -48.00 -47.77 -4.05
N LEU A 64 -47.94 -48.28 -2.81
CA LEU A 64 -47.07 -47.73 -1.77
C LEU A 64 -45.58 -47.93 -2.11
N ALA A 65 -45.21 -49.11 -2.59
CA ALA A 65 -43.84 -49.43 -2.98
C ALA A 65 -43.36 -48.57 -4.15
N GLN A 66 -44.21 -48.31 -5.15
CA GLN A 66 -43.91 -47.40 -6.25
C GLN A 66 -43.69 -45.96 -5.75
N ARG A 67 -44.58 -45.45 -4.90
CA ARG A 67 -44.40 -44.13 -4.27
C ARG A 67 -43.10 -44.02 -3.46
N ALA A 68 -42.73 -45.08 -2.75
CA ALA A 68 -41.47 -45.12 -2.00
C ALA A 68 -40.24 -45.07 -2.92
N ALA A 69 -40.27 -45.79 -4.05
CA ALA A 69 -39.19 -45.76 -5.04
C ALA A 69 -39.04 -44.39 -5.71
N ASP A 70 -40.17 -43.73 -6.04
CA ASP A 70 -40.15 -42.39 -6.63
C ASP A 70 -39.59 -41.35 -5.64
N ALA A 71 -40.02 -41.40 -4.38
CA ALA A 71 -39.47 -40.54 -3.33
C ALA A 71 -37.97 -40.80 -3.06
N ALA A 72 -37.54 -42.06 -3.10
CA ALA A 72 -36.13 -42.41 -2.96
C ALA A 72 -35.29 -41.81 -4.09
N LYS A 73 -35.78 -41.81 -5.34
CA LYS A 73 -35.10 -41.18 -6.48
C LYS A 73 -34.99 -39.66 -6.32
N GLU A 74 -36.06 -38.99 -5.91
CA GLU A 74 -36.06 -37.54 -5.67
C GLU A 74 -35.05 -37.14 -4.58
N ILE A 75 -35.02 -37.88 -3.47
CA ILE A 75 -34.02 -37.65 -2.40
C ILE A 75 -32.59 -37.89 -2.93
N LYS A 76 -32.38 -38.93 -3.73
CA LYS A 76 -31.08 -39.23 -4.32
C LYS A 76 -30.58 -38.09 -5.22
N GLU A 77 -31.47 -37.51 -6.01
CA GLU A 77 -31.16 -36.34 -6.85
C GLU A 77 -30.80 -35.12 -6.00
N LEU A 78 -31.61 -34.79 -4.98
CA LEU A 78 -31.33 -33.67 -4.07
C LEU A 78 -30.00 -33.81 -3.34
N ILE A 79 -29.65 -35.03 -2.88
CA ILE A 79 -28.36 -35.31 -2.24
C ILE A 79 -27.21 -35.18 -3.23
N SER A 80 -27.39 -35.61 -4.49
CA SER A 80 -26.38 -35.46 -5.54
C SER A 80 -26.10 -33.99 -5.84
N VAL A 81 -27.15 -33.18 -6.03
CA VAL A 81 -27.02 -31.72 -6.24
C VAL A 81 -26.35 -31.06 -5.03
N SER A 82 -26.79 -31.41 -3.81
CA SER A 82 -26.17 -30.89 -2.58
C SER A 82 -24.68 -31.23 -2.49
N GLY A 83 -24.28 -32.43 -2.93
CA GLY A 83 -22.87 -32.83 -3.00
C GLY A 83 -22.04 -31.98 -3.96
N GLN A 84 -22.60 -31.63 -5.12
CA GLN A 84 -21.95 -30.74 -6.10
C GLN A 84 -21.78 -29.32 -5.54
N GLU A 85 -22.82 -28.78 -4.90
CA GLU A 85 -22.78 -27.46 -4.26
C GLU A 85 -21.72 -27.40 -3.14
N VAL A 86 -21.60 -28.46 -2.34
CA VAL A 86 -20.54 -28.55 -1.31
C VAL A 86 -19.15 -28.57 -1.94
N GLN A 87 -18.93 -29.33 -3.02
CA GLN A 87 -17.63 -29.35 -3.71
C GLN A 87 -17.29 -27.98 -4.30
N TYR A 88 -18.26 -27.30 -4.91
CA TYR A 88 -18.08 -25.94 -5.41
C TYR A 88 -17.73 -24.97 -4.26
N GLY A 89 -18.44 -25.06 -3.13
CA GLY A 89 -18.15 -24.27 -1.93
C GLY A 89 -16.75 -24.51 -1.37
N VAL A 90 -16.26 -25.77 -1.40
CA VAL A 90 -14.89 -26.10 -1.00
C VAL A 90 -13.85 -25.41 -1.89
N ALA A 91 -14.08 -25.39 -3.21
CA ALA A 91 -13.19 -24.73 -4.15
C ALA A 91 -13.11 -23.20 -3.89
N LEU A 92 -14.24 -22.55 -3.66
CA LEU A 92 -14.28 -21.10 -3.33
C LEU A 92 -13.57 -20.80 -2.01
N VAL A 93 -13.74 -21.64 -1.00
CA VAL A 93 -13.05 -21.48 0.29
C VAL A 93 -11.54 -21.67 0.14
N ALA A 94 -11.10 -22.58 -0.73
CA ALA A 94 -9.67 -22.77 -1.04
C ALA A 94 -9.08 -21.52 -1.73
N GLU A 95 -9.75 -20.99 -2.76
CA GLU A 95 -9.33 -19.76 -3.45
C GLU A 95 -9.26 -18.56 -2.50
N THR A 96 -10.27 -18.43 -1.62
CA THR A 96 -10.28 -17.40 -0.58
C THR A 96 -9.08 -17.56 0.38
N GLY A 97 -8.70 -18.80 0.69
CA GLY A 97 -7.52 -19.09 1.52
C GLY A 97 -6.20 -18.70 0.87
N ASP A 98 -6.07 -18.89 -0.43
CA ASP A 98 -4.91 -18.44 -1.17
C ASP A 98 -4.82 -16.91 -1.20
N ALA A 99 -5.95 -16.23 -1.43
CA ALA A 99 -6.02 -14.77 -1.39
C ALA A 99 -5.64 -14.22 0.00
N LEU A 100 -6.16 -14.80 1.08
CA LEU A 100 -5.80 -14.42 2.45
C LEU A 100 -4.31 -14.68 2.76
N THR A 101 -3.72 -15.74 2.20
CA THR A 101 -2.29 -16.00 2.32
C THR A 101 -1.45 -14.92 1.63
N GLN A 102 -1.88 -14.45 0.46
CA GLN A 102 -1.22 -13.32 -0.23
C GLN A 102 -1.36 -12.01 0.53
N ILE A 103 -2.52 -11.76 1.13
CA ILE A 103 -2.73 -10.61 2.03
C ILE A 103 -1.76 -10.71 3.21
N GLY A 104 -1.63 -11.87 3.85
CA GLY A 104 -0.69 -12.09 4.95
C GLY A 104 0.75 -11.75 4.57
N LYS A 105 1.23 -12.23 3.40
CA LYS A 105 2.57 -11.89 2.88
C LYS A 105 2.74 -10.38 2.66
N THR A 106 1.70 -9.73 2.14
CA THR A 106 1.72 -8.29 1.88
C THR A 106 1.80 -7.51 3.20
N VAL A 107 1.08 -7.93 4.22
CA VAL A 107 1.15 -7.33 5.56
C VAL A 107 2.54 -7.49 6.17
N THR A 108 3.16 -8.66 6.07
CA THR A 108 4.55 -8.86 6.53
C THR A 108 5.53 -7.93 5.80
N ARG A 109 5.38 -7.76 4.49
CA ARG A 109 6.21 -6.82 3.72
C ARG A 109 6.00 -5.37 4.15
N ILE A 110 4.77 -4.97 4.49
CA ILE A 110 4.49 -3.64 5.02
C ILE A 110 5.19 -3.45 6.37
N ASP A 111 5.16 -4.44 7.25
CA ASP A 111 5.84 -4.41 8.55
C ASP A 111 7.36 -4.22 8.38
N GLU A 112 7.98 -4.95 7.45
CA GLU A 112 9.40 -4.78 7.09
C GLU A 112 9.70 -3.36 6.62
N ILE A 113 8.88 -2.80 5.72
CA ILE A 113 9.06 -1.43 5.22
C ILE A 113 8.91 -0.41 6.34
N VAL A 114 7.93 -0.57 7.22
CA VAL A 114 7.73 0.32 8.37
C VAL A 114 8.93 0.26 9.33
N SER A 115 9.50 -0.92 9.55
CA SER A 115 10.73 -1.09 10.33
C SER A 115 11.90 -0.32 9.70
N VAL A 116 12.10 -0.44 8.39
CA VAL A 116 13.13 0.31 7.66
C VAL A 116 12.91 1.82 7.76
N ILE A 117 11.68 2.30 7.57
CA ILE A 117 11.34 3.72 7.70
C ILE A 117 11.67 4.23 9.11
N ALA A 118 11.39 3.45 10.16
CA ALA A 118 11.70 3.85 11.53
C ALA A 118 13.21 3.99 11.76
N VAL A 119 14.01 3.07 11.22
CA VAL A 119 15.48 3.14 11.27
C VAL A 119 16.00 4.36 10.50
N ASP A 120 15.52 4.58 9.29
CA ASP A 120 15.91 5.73 8.46
C ASP A 120 15.51 7.06 9.10
N ALA A 121 14.33 7.15 9.72
CA ALA A 121 13.88 8.32 10.44
C ALA A 121 14.79 8.64 11.64
N HIS A 122 15.23 7.62 12.38
CA HIS A 122 16.23 7.79 13.45
C HIS A 122 17.58 8.27 12.92
N ALA A 123 18.05 7.70 11.80
CA ALA A 123 19.30 8.14 11.17
C ALA A 123 19.21 9.59 10.67
N GLN A 124 18.08 9.98 10.05
CA GLN A 124 17.84 11.35 9.62
C GLN A 124 17.79 12.34 10.79
N ALA A 125 17.15 11.97 11.91
CA ALA A 125 17.12 12.81 13.11
C ALA A 125 18.53 13.09 13.66
N ASN A 126 19.40 12.07 13.65
CA ASN A 126 20.81 12.24 14.01
C ASN A 126 21.54 13.14 13.01
N GLY A 127 21.32 12.95 11.71
CA GLY A 127 21.89 13.81 10.66
C GLY A 127 21.47 15.28 10.81
N LEU A 128 20.21 15.55 11.12
CA LEU A 128 19.70 16.90 11.40
C LEU A 128 20.37 17.53 12.63
N THR A 129 20.69 16.73 13.65
CA THR A 129 21.43 17.22 14.82
C THR A 129 22.83 17.68 14.45
N GLU A 130 23.54 16.93 13.59
CA GLU A 130 24.87 17.32 13.10
C GLU A 130 24.82 18.54 12.18
N ILE A 131 23.82 18.61 11.28
CA ILE A 131 23.58 19.81 10.46
C ILE A 131 23.36 21.03 11.35
N ASN A 132 22.55 20.90 12.40
CA ASN A 132 22.27 22.00 13.32
C ASN A 132 23.54 22.46 14.08
N LYS A 133 24.45 21.55 14.42
CA LYS A 133 25.76 21.91 14.98
C LYS A 133 26.62 22.67 13.96
N ALA A 134 26.70 22.18 12.72
CA ALA A 134 27.45 22.84 11.65
C ALA A 134 26.92 24.24 11.35
N VAL A 135 25.60 24.43 11.29
CA VAL A 135 24.98 25.76 11.09
C VAL A 135 25.33 26.70 12.22
N ARG A 136 25.31 26.25 13.49
CA ARG A 136 25.73 27.08 14.63
C ARG A 136 27.20 27.48 14.56
N GLN A 137 28.07 26.59 14.08
CA GLN A 137 29.49 26.91 13.88
C GLN A 137 29.69 27.94 12.76
N VAL A 138 28.97 27.79 11.64
CA VAL A 138 29.01 28.77 10.54
C VAL A 138 28.49 30.13 11.00
N ASP A 139 27.43 30.17 11.80
CA ASP A 139 26.91 31.40 12.38
C ASP A 139 27.95 32.08 13.29
N GLN A 140 28.61 31.32 14.18
CA GLN A 140 29.67 31.84 15.02
C GLN A 140 30.86 32.40 14.22
N MET A 141 31.32 31.70 13.20
CA MET A 141 32.38 32.18 12.31
C MET A 141 31.96 33.43 11.54
N THR A 142 30.69 33.52 11.14
CA THR A 142 30.14 34.69 10.46
C THR A 142 30.14 35.92 11.37
N GLN A 143 29.72 35.75 12.63
CA GLN A 143 29.77 36.82 13.64
C GLN A 143 31.20 37.24 13.94
N GLN A 144 32.12 36.28 14.07
CA GLN A 144 33.54 36.56 14.28
C GLN A 144 34.14 37.32 13.10
N ASN A 145 33.80 36.95 11.86
CA ASN A 145 34.24 37.66 10.66
C ASN A 145 33.70 39.09 10.60
N ALA A 146 32.45 39.31 11.03
CA ALA A 146 31.88 40.66 11.12
C ALA A 146 32.64 41.50 12.16
N ALA A 147 32.91 40.96 13.35
CA ALA A 147 33.69 41.65 14.38
C ALA A 147 35.13 41.95 13.91
N LEU A 148 35.79 40.99 13.25
CA LEU A 148 37.11 41.20 12.65
C LEU A 148 37.10 42.27 11.57
N ALA A 149 36.05 42.34 10.75
CA ALA A 149 35.92 43.39 9.73
C ALA A 149 35.75 44.78 10.37
N GLU A 150 34.99 44.89 11.47
CA GLU A 150 34.86 46.12 12.25
C GLU A 150 36.20 46.54 12.88
N GLU A 151 36.91 45.61 13.53
CA GLU A 151 38.23 45.86 14.12
C GLU A 151 39.25 46.28 13.04
N THR A 152 39.26 45.59 11.90
CA THR A 152 40.14 45.91 10.77
C THR A 152 39.83 47.29 10.19
N THR A 153 38.55 47.66 10.11
CA THR A 153 38.12 48.99 9.68
C THR A 153 38.59 50.06 10.66
N ALA A 154 38.44 49.83 11.97
CA ALA A 154 38.93 50.73 13.01
C ALA A 154 40.47 50.87 12.97
N ALA A 155 41.20 49.77 12.80
CA ALA A 155 42.65 49.76 12.66
C ALA A 155 43.09 50.54 11.41
N SER A 156 42.39 50.37 10.28
CA SER A 156 42.65 51.10 9.04
C SER A 156 42.43 52.61 9.20
N GLN A 157 41.38 53.02 9.92
CA GLN A 157 41.14 54.43 10.26
C GLN A 157 42.23 55.00 11.17
N ASN A 158 42.69 54.25 12.18
CA ASN A 158 43.79 54.65 13.06
C ASN A 158 45.09 54.84 12.26
N LEU A 159 45.42 53.88 11.40
CA LEU A 159 46.61 53.93 10.54
C LEU A 159 46.56 55.12 9.57
N SER A 160 45.40 55.41 9.00
CA SER A 160 45.18 56.58 8.15
C SER A 160 45.44 57.90 8.92
N ARG A 161 44.92 58.02 10.15
CA ARG A 161 45.17 59.19 11.01
C ARG A 161 46.65 59.36 11.35
N GLU A 162 47.35 58.29 11.71
CA GLU A 162 48.78 58.37 12.03
C GLU A 162 49.62 58.71 10.79
N SER A 163 49.25 58.18 9.62
CA SER A 163 49.88 58.53 8.35
C SER A 163 49.71 60.02 8.02
N HIS A 164 48.53 60.60 8.22
CA HIS A 164 48.28 62.04 8.10
C HIS A 164 49.10 62.87 9.10
N ARG A 165 49.22 62.40 10.34
CA ARG A 165 50.02 63.05 11.38
C ARG A 165 51.50 63.07 11.02
N LEU A 166 52.06 61.95 10.58
CA LEU A 166 53.44 61.85 10.08
C LEU A 166 53.66 62.77 8.88
N SER A 167 52.73 62.80 7.91
CA SER A 167 52.80 63.72 6.76
C SER A 167 52.85 65.19 7.20
N THR A 168 52.05 65.56 8.21
CA THR A 168 52.04 66.93 8.75
C THR A 168 53.36 67.28 9.44
N LEU A 169 53.93 66.35 10.22
CA LEU A 169 55.23 66.54 10.88
C LEU A 169 56.36 66.71 9.87
N VAL A 170 56.39 65.91 8.81
CA VAL A 170 57.37 66.02 7.72
C VAL A 170 57.22 67.35 6.97
N ALA A 171 55.99 67.82 6.71
CA ALA A 171 55.76 69.12 6.10
C ALA A 171 56.25 70.32 6.95
N GLY A 172 56.30 70.16 8.27
CA GLY A 172 56.86 71.14 9.21
C GLY A 172 58.39 71.25 9.17
N PHE A 173 59.09 70.24 8.62
CA PHE A 173 60.51 70.34 8.35
C PHE A 173 60.74 71.24 7.14
N LYS A 174 61.09 72.51 7.38
CA LYS A 174 61.67 73.40 6.36
C LYS A 174 63.03 72.85 5.94
N VAL A 175 63.04 72.06 4.88
CA VAL A 175 64.27 71.79 4.13
C VAL A 175 64.71 73.13 3.55
N GLY A 176 65.87 73.60 3.99
CA GLY A 176 66.47 74.82 3.45
C GLY A 176 66.46 74.76 1.93
N ARG A 177 65.82 75.76 1.33
CA ARG A 177 65.75 75.96 -0.12
C ARG A 177 67.15 76.11 -0.69
N GLY A 178 67.74 74.99 -1.10
CA GLY A 178 68.81 74.95 -2.09
C GLY A 178 68.21 74.98 -3.48
N GLY A 179 67.81 76.17 -3.93
CA GLY A 179 67.69 76.61 -5.34
C GLY A 179 66.94 75.73 -6.36
N GLY A 180 65.81 76.26 -6.87
CA GLY A 180 65.28 75.87 -8.18
C GLY A 180 63.76 75.78 -8.20
N GLY A 181 63.08 76.86 -8.56
CA GLY A 181 61.65 76.83 -8.83
C GLY A 181 61.35 75.99 -10.07
N VAL A 182 60.29 75.20 -10.00
CA VAL A 182 59.50 74.74 -11.13
C VAL A 182 58.05 74.60 -10.70
N ASP A 183 57.19 74.99 -11.63
CA ASP A 183 55.79 75.35 -11.53
C ASP A 183 54.85 74.35 -10.85
N GLU A 184 53.99 74.92 -10.01
CA GLU A 184 52.81 74.33 -9.42
C GLU A 184 51.64 74.40 -10.42
N ALA A 185 51.72 73.64 -11.52
CA ALA A 185 50.67 73.66 -12.54
C ALA A 185 50.55 72.40 -13.43
N ASP A 186 50.65 71.14 -12.94
CA ASP A 186 50.17 70.00 -13.78
C ASP A 186 49.91 68.61 -13.11
N LEU A 187 49.27 68.51 -11.94
CA LEU A 187 48.97 67.17 -11.35
C LEU A 187 47.51 66.96 -10.90
N ARG A 188 46.56 67.71 -11.45
CA ARG A 188 45.11 67.50 -11.23
C ARG A 188 44.41 66.70 -12.34
N ALA A 189 45.13 65.87 -13.09
CA ALA A 189 44.54 64.98 -14.08
C ALA A 189 44.94 63.52 -13.81
N GLY A 190 44.20 62.81 -12.97
CA GLY A 190 44.41 61.37 -12.82
C GLY A 190 43.86 60.69 -11.57
N CYS A 191 42.59 60.89 -11.20
CA CYS A 191 41.82 59.84 -10.53
C CYS A 191 40.32 60.18 -10.58
N ALA A 192 39.72 60.06 -11.77
CA ALA A 192 38.27 60.01 -11.88
C ALA A 192 37.81 58.60 -11.48
N ALA A 193 36.93 58.53 -10.48
CA ALA A 193 36.25 57.32 -10.04
C ALA A 193 35.51 56.63 -11.19
N PRO A 194 35.45 55.28 -11.25
CA PRO A 194 34.61 54.59 -12.21
C PRO A 194 33.12 54.86 -11.90
N PRO A 195 32.25 54.97 -12.93
CA PRO A 195 30.83 55.25 -12.73
C PRO A 195 30.10 54.10 -12.04
N PRO A 196 28.98 54.36 -11.32
CA PRO A 196 28.18 53.31 -10.73
C PRO A 196 27.53 52.50 -11.87
N ARG A 197 27.80 51.19 -11.90
CA ARG A 197 27.01 50.25 -12.71
C ARG A 197 25.60 50.23 -12.16
N GLY A 198 24.72 50.98 -12.81
CA GLY A 198 23.28 50.93 -12.61
C GLY A 198 22.79 49.49 -12.80
N GLY A 199 22.33 48.89 -11.71
CA GLY A 199 21.52 47.69 -11.76
C GLY A 199 20.19 48.04 -12.44
N ARG A 200 19.98 47.50 -13.65
CA ARG A 200 18.65 47.41 -14.24
C ARG A 200 18.35 45.97 -14.63
N ALA A 201 17.34 45.46 -13.93
CA ALA A 201 16.29 44.56 -14.41
C ALA A 201 16.64 43.08 -14.67
N SER A 202 16.54 42.27 -13.62
CA SER A 202 15.95 40.93 -13.74
C SER A 202 14.44 41.07 -13.54
N ARG A 203 13.68 40.97 -14.62
CA ARG A 203 12.20 40.95 -14.59
C ARG A 203 11.71 39.72 -13.81
N PRO A 204 10.59 39.81 -13.07
CA PRO A 204 9.90 38.63 -12.56
C PRO A 204 9.25 37.87 -13.72
N ARG A 205 9.47 36.55 -13.77
CA ARG A 205 8.81 35.64 -14.69
C ARG A 205 7.36 35.46 -14.21
N GLN A 206 6.46 36.24 -14.80
CA GLN A 206 5.02 36.08 -14.66
C GLN A 206 4.59 35.05 -15.72
N GLU A 207 4.45 33.80 -15.31
CA GLU A 207 3.89 32.73 -16.12
C GLU A 207 2.42 32.57 -15.72
N ASN A 208 1.51 33.15 -16.51
CA ASN A 208 0.08 32.96 -16.36
C ASN A 208 -0.52 32.45 -17.68
N ALA A 209 -1.14 31.27 -17.57
CA ALA A 209 -2.33 30.77 -18.27
C ALA A 209 -2.39 30.64 -19.81
N GLY A 210 -2.38 29.36 -20.24
CA GLY A 210 -3.42 28.74 -21.11
C GLY A 210 -3.11 28.60 -22.61
N PRO A 211 -3.78 27.68 -23.36
CA PRO A 211 -5.04 26.99 -23.03
C PRO A 211 -5.13 25.47 -23.36
N ALA A 212 -6.28 24.92 -22.95
CA ALA A 212 -6.98 23.68 -23.29
C ALA A 212 -6.62 22.87 -24.57
N GLY A 213 -6.64 21.54 -24.41
CA GLY A 213 -6.86 20.53 -25.46
C GLY A 213 -6.92 19.11 -24.83
N ARG A 214 -8.09 18.60 -24.39
CA ARG A 214 -8.99 17.65 -25.08
C ARG A 214 -8.36 16.34 -25.59
N ARG A 215 -8.87 15.24 -25.01
CA ARG A 215 -9.08 13.86 -25.52
C ARG A 215 -7.93 12.84 -25.37
N GLY A 216 -8.33 11.68 -24.85
CA GLY A 216 -7.56 10.46 -24.64
C GLY A 216 -8.25 9.65 -23.56
#